data_AF-A0A2A3ADE2-F1
#
_entry.id   AF-A0A2A3ADE2-F1
#
_cell.length_a   1.000
_cell.length_b   1.000
_cell.length_c   1.000
_cell.angle_alpha   90.00
_cell.angle_beta   90.00
_cell.angle_gamma   90.00
#
_symmetry.space_group_name_H-M   'P 1'
#
loop_
_entity.id
_entity.type
_entity.pdbx_description
1 polymer ?
#
loop_
_entity_poly.entity_id
_entity_poly.type
_entity_poly.pdbx_seq_one_letter_code
_entity_poly.pdbx_strand_id
1 'polypeptide(L)'
;MCDSALPTGAFAHTFGMETYLQRGTVHDEATFQEWLAQFVDHQLVYADGLAVRLTAEACAAPGTGTGTGTGTGTGTGTGTGEDAQSGIDFLIELDGLMYAQALPSQVRQAGLTMGKRLLDIGRLSLPGPCLESYAALVDAGTCHGHQAIAFGLIGTDHGVPATSLVSAYLFSTVTALMQNAVRGIPIGQNAGQRVLGVMRSHVTRAEARIAQLTLDDLGAVSPGLEIAQMQHETQRARMFMS
;
A
#
# COMPACT_ATOMS: atom_id res chain seq x y z
N MET A 1 4.21 -11.79 3.68
CA MET A 1 3.78 -10.39 3.93
C MET A 1 2.26 -10.21 3.87
N CYS A 2 1.52 -10.90 2.99
CA CYS A 2 0.06 -10.72 2.85
C CYS A 2 -0.80 -11.59 3.78
N ASP A 3 -0.22 -12.15 4.83
CA ASP A 3 -0.97 -12.92 5.82
C ASP A 3 -1.76 -11.94 6.70
N SER A 4 -3.07 -12.16 6.85
CA SER A 4 -3.92 -11.35 7.73
C SER A 4 -3.50 -11.42 9.21
N ALA A 5 -2.73 -12.42 9.60
CA ALA A 5 -2.17 -12.55 10.94
C ALA A 5 -0.86 -11.75 11.14
N LEU A 6 -0.32 -11.12 10.10
CA LEU A 6 0.90 -10.32 10.22
C LEU A 6 0.67 -9.17 11.22
N PRO A 7 1.50 -9.01 12.26
CA PRO A 7 1.21 -8.12 13.39
C PRO A 7 1.52 -6.64 13.10
N THR A 8 1.19 -6.15 11.91
CA THR A 8 1.31 -4.73 11.55
C THR A 8 0.24 -3.88 12.24
N GLY A 9 -0.91 -4.47 12.60
CA GLY A 9 -2.07 -3.75 13.14
C GLY A 9 -3.04 -3.27 12.06
N ALA A 10 -2.84 -3.66 10.79
CA ALA A 10 -3.70 -3.25 9.66
C ALA A 10 -5.19 -3.54 9.87
N PHE A 11 -5.54 -4.59 10.61
CA PHE A 11 -6.92 -4.93 10.92
C PHE A 11 -7.67 -3.84 11.72
N ALA A 12 -6.97 -2.94 12.40
CA ALA A 12 -7.59 -1.89 13.22
C ALA A 12 -8.05 -0.67 12.40
N HIS A 13 -7.69 -0.60 11.12
CA HIS A 13 -7.89 0.56 10.26
C HIS A 13 -8.95 0.30 9.19
N THR A 14 -9.86 1.27 8.99
CA THR A 14 -10.95 1.16 8.00
C THR A 14 -10.91 2.23 6.92
N PHE A 15 -9.95 3.15 6.99
CA PHE A 15 -9.73 4.19 5.99
C PHE A 15 -11.02 4.98 5.67
N GLY A 16 -11.78 5.34 6.70
CA GLY A 16 -13.02 6.09 6.59
C GLY A 16 -14.28 5.27 6.28
N MET A 17 -14.20 3.94 6.08
CA MET A 17 -15.38 3.08 5.91
C MET A 17 -16.38 3.27 7.05
N GLU A 18 -15.89 3.38 8.30
CA GLU A 18 -16.75 3.55 9.47
C GLU A 18 -17.65 4.80 9.37
N THR A 19 -17.15 5.91 8.81
CA THR A 19 -17.96 7.10 8.56
C THR A 19 -19.12 6.81 7.61
N TYR A 20 -18.92 5.96 6.60
CA TYR A 20 -19.97 5.54 5.68
C TYR A 20 -20.95 4.54 6.32
N LEU A 21 -20.51 3.75 7.30
CA LEU A 21 -21.39 2.91 8.11
C LEU A 21 -22.34 3.77 8.95
N GLN A 22 -21.80 4.77 9.65
CA GLN A 22 -22.59 5.64 10.51
C GLN A 22 -23.61 6.47 9.74
N ARG A 23 -23.30 6.83 8.49
CA ARG A 23 -24.23 7.51 7.57
C ARG A 23 -25.32 6.60 7.00
N GLY A 24 -25.20 5.28 7.18
CA GLY A 24 -26.08 4.30 6.56
C GLY A 24 -25.88 4.16 5.04
N THR A 25 -24.84 4.77 4.48
CA THR A 25 -24.51 4.66 3.04
C THR A 25 -23.84 3.34 2.69
N VAL A 26 -23.14 2.74 3.65
CA VAL A 26 -22.57 1.39 3.56
C VAL A 26 -23.20 0.56 4.66
N HIS A 27 -24.01 -0.41 4.30
CA HIS A 27 -24.95 -1.06 5.23
C HIS A 27 -25.37 -2.48 4.83
N ASP A 28 -24.93 -2.95 3.66
CA ASP A 28 -25.14 -4.31 3.18
C ASP A 28 -23.99 -4.75 2.25
N GLU A 29 -24.08 -5.96 1.70
CA GLU A 29 -23.09 -6.52 0.77
C GLU A 29 -22.91 -5.65 -0.48
N ALA A 30 -24.01 -5.15 -1.06
CA ALA A 30 -23.98 -4.40 -2.31
C ALA A 30 -23.30 -3.03 -2.14
N THR A 31 -23.72 -2.28 -1.11
CA THR A 31 -23.15 -0.97 -0.80
C THR A 31 -21.70 -1.05 -0.33
N PHE A 32 -21.33 -2.10 0.40
CA PHE A 32 -19.92 -2.34 0.74
C PHE A 32 -19.08 -2.64 -0.48
N GLN A 33 -19.57 -3.49 -1.39
CA GLN A 33 -18.85 -3.80 -2.63
C GLN A 33 -18.62 -2.55 -3.49
N GLU A 34 -19.62 -1.68 -3.60
CA GLU A 34 -19.51 -0.42 -4.33
C GLU A 34 -18.49 0.51 -3.68
N TRP A 35 -18.57 0.70 -2.36
CA TRP A 35 -17.60 1.52 -1.62
C TRP A 35 -16.16 0.97 -1.76
N LEU A 36 -15.99 -0.34 -1.64
CA LEU A 36 -14.68 -0.98 -1.72
C LEU A 36 -14.08 -0.88 -3.13
N ALA A 37 -14.91 -1.01 -4.17
CA ALA A 37 -14.50 -0.77 -5.55
C ALA A 37 -13.99 0.67 -5.74
N GLN A 38 -14.72 1.66 -5.22
CA GLN A 38 -14.30 3.07 -5.28
C GLN A 38 -13.01 3.32 -4.51
N PHE A 39 -12.87 2.72 -3.32
CA PHE A 39 -11.65 2.81 -2.52
C PHE A 39 -10.43 2.25 -3.28
N VAL A 40 -10.56 1.08 -3.90
CA VAL A 40 -9.49 0.47 -4.70
C VAL A 40 -9.18 1.33 -5.93
N ASP A 41 -10.19 1.68 -6.73
CA ASP A 41 -10.01 2.33 -8.03
C ASP A 41 -9.55 3.79 -7.91
N HIS A 42 -9.85 4.49 -6.79
CA HIS A 42 -9.61 5.93 -6.65
C HIS A 42 -8.75 6.37 -5.47
N GLN A 43 -8.57 5.55 -4.43
CA GLN A 43 -7.67 5.92 -3.32
C GLN A 43 -6.41 5.05 -3.35
N LEU A 44 -6.58 3.73 -3.37
CA LEU A 44 -5.46 2.81 -3.25
C LEU A 44 -4.53 2.85 -4.47
N VAL A 45 -5.08 3.08 -5.66
CA VAL A 45 -4.32 3.24 -6.92
C VAL A 45 -3.36 4.43 -6.87
N TYR A 46 -3.82 5.61 -6.46
CA TYR A 46 -3.05 6.87 -6.53
C TYR A 46 -2.23 7.16 -5.26
N ALA A 47 -2.27 6.27 -4.27
CA ALA A 47 -1.49 6.36 -3.04
C ALA A 47 -0.61 5.11 -2.89
N ASP A 48 -0.96 4.22 -1.94
CA ASP A 48 -0.11 3.09 -1.56
C ASP A 48 0.25 2.16 -2.73
N GLY A 49 -0.68 1.87 -3.63
CA GLY A 49 -0.44 0.99 -4.78
C GLY A 49 0.62 1.54 -5.73
N LEU A 50 0.52 2.83 -6.06
CA LEU A 50 1.54 3.52 -6.84
C LEU A 50 2.88 3.58 -6.10
N ALA A 51 2.87 3.88 -4.80
CA ALA A 51 4.07 3.91 -3.98
C ALA A 51 4.79 2.55 -3.93
N VAL A 52 4.06 1.43 -3.84
CA VAL A 52 4.63 0.07 -3.91
C VAL A 52 5.35 -0.14 -5.24
N ARG A 53 4.72 0.23 -6.37
CA ARG A 53 5.35 0.10 -7.70
C ARG A 53 6.63 0.96 -7.80
N LEU A 54 6.51 2.25 -7.48
CA LEU A 54 7.63 3.21 -7.56
C LEU A 54 8.81 2.78 -6.67
N THR A 55 8.52 2.28 -5.47
CA THR A 55 9.53 1.71 -4.57
C THR A 55 10.23 0.51 -5.21
N ALA A 56 9.48 -0.39 -5.84
CA ALA A 56 10.05 -1.57 -6.46
C ALA A 56 10.95 -1.23 -7.66
N GLU A 57 10.60 -0.18 -8.42
CA GLU A 57 11.39 0.31 -9.56
C GLU A 57 12.65 1.05 -9.11
N ALA A 58 12.58 1.85 -8.03
CA ALA A 58 13.73 2.57 -7.49
C ALA A 58 14.85 1.64 -7.00
N CYS A 59 14.49 0.44 -6.55
CA CYS A 59 15.43 -0.56 -6.04
C CYS A 59 15.76 -1.67 -7.04
N ALA A 60 15.12 -1.70 -8.21
CA ALA A 60 15.46 -2.66 -9.26
C ALA A 60 16.82 -2.27 -9.86
N ALA A 61 17.82 -3.16 -9.75
CA ALA A 61 19.12 -2.96 -10.37
C ALA A 61 18.97 -2.67 -11.88
N PRO A 62 19.81 -1.80 -12.48
CA PRO A 62 19.76 -1.53 -13.92
C PRO A 62 20.09 -2.82 -14.68
N GLY A 63 19.07 -3.51 -15.20
CA GLY A 63 19.30 -4.77 -15.93
C GLY A 63 18.10 -5.63 -16.33
N THR A 64 16.87 -5.40 -15.85
CA THR A 64 15.71 -6.17 -16.34
C THR A 64 14.81 -5.32 -17.23
N GLY A 65 15.40 -4.77 -18.29
CA GLY A 65 14.64 -4.41 -19.47
C GLY A 65 14.08 -5.68 -20.10
N THR A 66 12.77 -5.72 -20.34
CA THR A 66 12.08 -6.72 -21.17
C THR A 66 12.56 -6.59 -22.62
N GLY A 67 13.78 -7.04 -22.89
CA GLY A 67 14.34 -7.21 -24.22
C GLY A 67 14.26 -8.68 -24.61
N THR A 68 13.33 -9.02 -25.50
CA THR A 68 13.38 -10.27 -26.28
C THR A 68 14.62 -10.22 -27.18
N GLY A 69 15.75 -10.65 -26.64
CA GLY A 69 17.03 -10.72 -27.34
C GLY A 69 17.84 -11.90 -26.84
N THR A 70 17.84 -12.99 -27.59
CA THR A 70 18.74 -14.13 -27.40
C THR A 70 20.18 -13.66 -27.55
N GLY A 71 20.87 -13.49 -26.42
CA GLY A 71 22.30 -13.20 -26.36
C GLY A 71 22.89 -13.72 -25.06
N THR A 72 23.60 -14.84 -25.12
CA THR A 72 24.43 -15.36 -24.02
C THR A 72 25.58 -14.40 -23.73
N GLY A 73 25.47 -13.65 -22.62
CA GLY A 73 26.54 -12.84 -22.06
C GLY A 73 26.46 -12.86 -20.53
N THR A 74 27.41 -13.52 -19.88
CA THR A 74 27.66 -13.40 -18.44
C THR A 74 28.15 -11.99 -18.12
N GLY A 75 27.23 -11.12 -17.72
CA GLY A 75 27.52 -9.78 -17.20
C GLY A 75 27.22 -9.72 -15.71
N THR A 76 28.27 -9.74 -14.88
CA THR A 76 28.19 -9.26 -13.49
C THR A 76 27.99 -7.74 -13.51
N GLY A 77 26.72 -7.31 -13.50
CA GLY A 77 26.36 -5.91 -13.37
C GLY A 77 26.70 -5.40 -11.97
N THR A 78 27.81 -4.70 -11.84
CA THR A 78 28.08 -3.82 -10.70
C THR A 78 27.30 -2.54 -10.97
N GLY A 79 26.11 -2.41 -10.38
CA GLY A 79 25.38 -1.14 -10.37
C GLY A 79 26.32 -0.05 -9.88
N THR A 80 26.42 1.06 -10.61
CA THR A 80 27.35 2.13 -10.24
C THR A 80 26.86 2.78 -8.96
N GLY A 81 27.77 3.29 -8.11
CA GLY A 81 27.38 3.94 -6.84
C GLY A 81 26.44 5.14 -7.04
N GLU A 82 26.44 5.73 -8.23
CA GLU A 82 25.53 6.81 -8.63
C GLU A 82 24.08 6.33 -8.80
N ASP A 83 23.86 5.15 -9.40
CA ASP A 83 22.53 4.56 -9.57
C ASP A 83 21.89 4.23 -8.20
N ALA A 84 22.70 3.67 -7.29
CA ALA A 84 22.25 3.36 -5.94
C ALA A 84 21.90 4.62 -5.13
N GLN A 85 22.70 5.67 -5.25
CA GLN A 85 22.42 6.96 -4.61
C GLN A 85 21.15 7.60 -5.18
N SER A 86 20.96 7.54 -6.51
CA SER A 86 19.75 8.04 -7.16
C SER A 86 18.49 7.32 -6.69
N GLY A 87 18.56 6.00 -6.45
CA GLY A 87 17.44 5.23 -5.89
C GLY A 87 17.12 5.65 -4.45
N ILE A 88 18.14 5.88 -3.62
CA ILE A 88 17.97 6.35 -2.24
C ILE A 88 17.32 7.74 -2.21
N ASP A 89 17.82 8.69 -3.02
CA ASP A 89 17.29 10.05 -3.08
C ASP A 89 15.81 10.05 -3.50
N PHE A 90 15.45 9.18 -4.46
CA PHE A 90 14.06 8.99 -4.88
C PHE A 90 13.18 8.43 -3.75
N LEU A 91 13.67 7.47 -2.95
CA LEU A 91 12.91 6.94 -1.81
C LEU A 91 12.66 8.01 -0.74
N ILE A 92 13.61 8.92 -0.52
CA ILE A 92 13.44 10.06 0.40
C ILE A 92 12.33 10.99 -0.11
N GLU A 93 12.35 11.32 -1.41
CA GLU A 93 11.31 12.13 -2.04
C GLU A 93 9.94 11.45 -1.94
N LEU A 94 9.84 10.17 -2.31
CA LEU A 94 8.61 9.40 -2.28
C LEU A 94 8.01 9.31 -0.86
N ASP A 95 8.82 9.04 0.16
CA ASP A 95 8.35 9.01 1.55
C ASP A 95 7.85 10.39 2.01
N GLY A 96 8.57 11.46 1.67
CA GLY A 96 8.15 12.84 1.94
C GLY A 96 6.81 13.19 1.30
N LEU A 97 6.60 12.81 0.05
CA LEU A 97 5.33 12.99 -0.66
C LEU A 97 4.20 12.17 -0.05
N MET A 98 4.46 10.89 0.26
CA MET A 98 3.50 10.01 0.95
C MET A 98 3.05 10.58 2.30
N TYR A 99 3.98 11.19 3.05
CA TYR A 99 3.65 11.88 4.29
C TYR A 99 2.81 13.13 4.04
N ALA A 100 3.23 13.99 3.11
CA ALA A 100 2.61 15.28 2.87
C ALA A 100 1.18 15.16 2.31
N GLN A 101 0.93 14.20 1.41
CA GLN A 101 -0.36 14.04 0.74
C GLN A 101 -1.44 13.39 1.59
N ALA A 102 -1.07 12.65 2.64
CA ALA A 102 -2.02 11.99 3.52
C ALA A 102 -2.69 13.03 4.42
N LEU A 103 -3.65 13.80 3.89
CA LEU A 103 -4.27 14.93 4.60
C LEU A 103 -4.92 14.51 5.93
N PRO A 104 -5.70 13.42 6.01
CA PRO A 104 -6.29 12.98 7.27
C PRO A 104 -5.21 12.47 8.24
N SER A 105 -5.13 13.08 9.42
CA SER A 105 -4.04 12.84 10.37
C SER A 105 -4.03 11.39 10.88
N GLN A 106 -5.21 10.80 11.07
CA GLN A 106 -5.34 9.39 11.47
C GLN A 106 -4.81 8.42 10.42
N VAL A 107 -5.09 8.67 9.14
CA VAL A 107 -4.60 7.81 8.04
C VAL A 107 -3.08 7.92 7.94
N ARG A 108 -2.55 9.15 8.00
CA ARG A 108 -1.10 9.40 8.02
C ARG A 108 -0.42 8.66 9.19
N GLN A 109 -0.93 8.84 10.41
CA GLN A 109 -0.36 8.21 11.59
C GLN A 109 -0.47 6.67 11.56
N ALA A 110 -1.56 6.14 11.02
CA ALA A 110 -1.75 4.70 10.80
C ALA A 110 -0.69 4.14 9.86
N GLY A 111 -0.48 4.78 8.70
CA GLY A 111 0.52 4.40 7.71
C GLY A 111 1.94 4.34 8.29
N LEU A 112 2.31 5.33 9.10
CA LEU A 112 3.62 5.36 9.78
C LEU A 112 3.76 4.30 10.87
N THR A 113 2.69 4.08 11.65
CA THR A 113 2.71 3.08 12.73
C THR A 113 2.83 1.67 12.16
N MET A 114 2.08 1.36 11.10
CA MET A 114 2.18 0.08 10.39
C MET A 114 3.52 -0.06 9.69
N GLY A 115 4.05 1.02 9.09
CA GLY A 115 5.33 1.00 8.39
C GLY A 115 6.51 0.71 9.31
N LYS A 116 6.58 1.36 10.48
CA LYS A 116 7.62 1.05 11.49
C LYS A 116 7.58 -0.42 11.94
N ARG A 117 6.40 -0.95 12.22
CA ARG A 117 6.24 -2.37 12.57
C ARG A 117 6.66 -3.29 11.42
N LEU A 118 6.33 -2.93 10.18
CA LEU A 118 6.70 -3.71 9.02
C LEU A 118 8.23 -3.70 8.78
N LEU A 119 8.89 -2.57 9.03
CA LEU A 119 10.35 -2.46 9.00
C LEU A 119 10.99 -3.36 10.06
N ASP A 120 10.49 -3.33 11.31
CA ASP A 120 10.99 -4.20 12.38
C ASP A 120 10.86 -5.68 12.02
N ILE A 121 9.68 -6.09 11.51
CA ILE A 121 9.42 -7.46 11.07
C ILE A 121 10.34 -7.84 9.90
N GLY A 122 10.49 -6.93 8.94
CA GLY A 122 11.35 -7.11 7.77
C GLY A 122 12.80 -7.32 8.17
N ARG A 123 13.39 -6.40 8.96
CA ARG A 123 14.76 -6.53 9.47
C ARG A 123 14.99 -7.84 10.23
N LEU A 124 14.00 -8.29 10.99
CA LEU A 124 14.12 -9.51 11.80
C LEU A 124 14.01 -10.80 10.96
N SER A 125 13.09 -10.84 9.99
CA SER A 125 12.65 -12.10 9.36
C SER A 125 12.97 -12.20 7.87
N LEU A 126 13.10 -11.07 7.19
CA LEU A 126 13.31 -10.93 5.74
C LEU A 126 14.29 -9.76 5.48
N PRO A 127 15.53 -9.82 6.00
CA PRO A 127 16.49 -8.73 5.85
C PRO A 127 16.92 -8.58 4.39
N GLY A 128 17.23 -7.35 3.99
CA GLY A 128 17.66 -7.03 2.64
C GLY A 128 18.33 -5.66 2.55
N PRO A 129 19.19 -5.43 1.54
CA PRO A 129 20.02 -4.23 1.46
C PRO A 129 19.21 -2.94 1.29
N CYS A 130 18.15 -2.96 0.47
CA CYS A 130 17.33 -1.77 0.25
C CYS A 130 16.48 -1.45 1.48
N LEU A 131 15.92 -2.49 2.11
CA LEU A 131 15.19 -2.37 3.36
C LEU A 131 16.06 -1.77 4.47
N GLU A 132 17.29 -2.26 4.66
CA GLU A 132 18.18 -1.76 5.70
C GLU A 132 18.59 -0.31 5.46
N SER A 133 18.87 0.05 4.21
CA SER A 133 19.21 1.43 3.84
C SER A 133 18.07 2.39 4.16
N TYR A 134 16.85 2.04 3.76
CA TYR A 134 15.67 2.85 4.05
C TYR A 134 15.36 2.91 5.55
N ALA A 135 15.47 1.79 6.26
CA ALA A 135 15.21 1.75 7.68
C ALA A 135 16.24 2.59 8.47
N ALA A 136 17.51 2.66 8.01
CA ALA A 136 18.49 3.58 8.57
C ALA A 136 18.13 5.06 8.35
N LEU A 137 17.52 5.41 7.22
CA LEU A 137 17.00 6.77 6.97
C LEU A 137 15.82 7.10 7.89
N VAL A 138 14.96 6.12 8.19
CA VAL A 138 13.86 6.27 9.16
C VAL A 138 14.41 6.45 10.58
N ASP A 139 15.41 5.65 10.98
CA ASP A 139 16.06 5.76 12.29
C ASP A 139 16.78 7.11 12.47
N ALA A 140 17.36 7.65 11.39
CA ALA A 140 17.99 8.97 11.36
C ALA A 140 16.98 10.14 11.31
N GLY A 141 15.69 9.86 11.10
CA GLY A 141 14.64 10.87 10.98
C GLY A 141 14.59 11.59 9.62
N THR A 142 15.33 11.09 8.62
CA THR A 142 15.28 11.60 7.23
C THR A 142 14.00 11.16 6.53
N CYS A 143 13.55 9.92 6.78
CA CYS A 143 12.29 9.39 6.27
C CYS A 143 11.30 9.16 7.43
N HIS A 144 10.00 9.18 7.14
CA HIS A 144 8.93 8.96 8.10
C HIS A 144 8.64 7.47 8.31
N GLY A 145 8.80 6.65 7.26
CA GLY A 145 8.64 5.20 7.33
C GLY A 145 7.24 4.73 6.93
N HIS A 146 6.80 5.03 5.70
CA HIS A 146 5.49 4.57 5.22
C HIS A 146 5.41 3.05 4.94
N GLN A 147 4.28 2.41 5.26
CA GLN A 147 4.07 0.96 5.09
C GLN A 147 4.21 0.45 3.65
N ALA A 148 3.72 1.22 2.67
CA ALA A 148 3.77 0.84 1.26
C ALA A 148 5.23 0.71 0.76
N ILE A 149 6.09 1.63 1.21
CA ILE A 149 7.52 1.62 0.90
C ILE A 149 8.18 0.41 1.59
N ALA A 150 7.96 0.23 2.90
CA ALA A 150 8.50 -0.92 3.62
C ALA A 150 8.09 -2.27 2.98
N PHE A 151 6.83 -2.42 2.57
CA PHE A 151 6.34 -3.60 1.87
C PHE A 151 7.04 -3.81 0.52
N GLY A 152 7.15 -2.74 -0.28
CA GLY A 152 7.82 -2.76 -1.57
C GLY A 152 9.27 -3.20 -1.44
N LEU A 153 10.01 -2.62 -0.49
CA LEU A 153 11.43 -2.91 -0.26
C LEU A 153 11.66 -4.37 0.17
N ILE A 154 10.89 -4.88 1.14
CA ILE A 154 11.00 -6.29 1.55
C ILE A 154 10.79 -7.21 0.34
N GLY A 155 9.80 -6.90 -0.49
CA GLY A 155 9.48 -7.64 -1.70
C GLY A 155 10.62 -7.64 -2.73
N THR A 156 11.12 -6.45 -3.05
CA THR A 156 12.16 -6.24 -4.04
C THR A 156 13.48 -6.89 -3.63
N ASP A 157 13.87 -6.78 -2.35
CA ASP A 157 15.08 -7.43 -1.82
C ASP A 157 15.04 -8.96 -1.96
N HIS A 158 13.83 -9.54 -2.08
CA HIS A 158 13.61 -10.97 -2.26
C HIS A 158 13.22 -11.35 -3.71
N GLY A 159 13.43 -10.45 -4.66
CA GLY A 159 13.24 -10.71 -6.10
C GLY A 159 11.78 -10.85 -6.53
N VAL A 160 10.83 -10.32 -5.74
CA VAL A 160 9.41 -10.34 -6.12
C VAL A 160 9.15 -9.26 -7.18
N PRO A 161 8.53 -9.58 -8.33
CA PRO A 161 8.23 -8.60 -9.36
C PRO A 161 7.30 -7.49 -8.86
N ALA A 162 7.51 -6.26 -9.33
CA ALA A 162 6.70 -5.08 -8.95
C ALA A 162 5.19 -5.31 -9.14
N THR A 163 4.78 -5.93 -10.25
CA THR A 163 3.38 -6.28 -10.52
C THR A 163 2.79 -7.19 -9.45
N SER A 164 3.56 -8.21 -9.04
CA SER A 164 3.15 -9.13 -7.98
C SER A 164 3.06 -8.43 -6.63
N LEU A 165 3.97 -7.50 -6.33
CA LEU A 165 3.92 -6.71 -5.10
C LEU A 165 2.69 -5.81 -5.04
N VAL A 166 2.39 -5.11 -6.14
CA VAL A 166 1.18 -4.28 -6.24
C VAL A 166 -0.06 -5.14 -6.01
N SER A 167 -0.24 -6.21 -6.79
CA SER A 167 -1.38 -7.11 -6.66
C SER A 167 -1.55 -7.65 -5.23
N ALA A 168 -0.43 -8.08 -4.62
CA ALA A 168 -0.41 -8.65 -3.29
C ALA A 168 -0.76 -7.61 -2.20
N TYR A 169 -0.26 -6.38 -2.34
CA TYR A 169 -0.57 -5.28 -1.43
C TYR A 169 -2.06 -4.88 -1.53
N LEU A 170 -2.54 -4.63 -2.75
CA LEU A 170 -3.94 -4.24 -3.01
C LEU A 170 -4.90 -5.30 -2.45
N PHE A 171 -4.66 -6.58 -2.78
CA PHE A 171 -5.52 -7.67 -2.34
C PHE A 171 -5.48 -7.89 -0.82
N SER A 172 -4.32 -7.69 -0.18
CA SER A 172 -4.22 -7.76 1.28
C SER A 172 -5.03 -6.66 1.97
N THR A 173 -5.02 -5.44 1.42
CA THR A 173 -5.81 -4.31 1.93
C THR A 173 -7.31 -4.57 1.77
N VAL A 174 -7.73 -5.05 0.59
CA VAL A 174 -9.10 -5.49 0.32
C VAL A 174 -9.57 -6.56 1.31
N THR A 175 -8.70 -7.53 1.60
CA THR A 175 -9.02 -8.62 2.54
C THR A 175 -9.19 -8.08 3.97
N ALA A 176 -8.32 -7.17 4.41
CA ALA A 176 -8.42 -6.53 5.72
C ALA A 176 -9.72 -5.71 5.86
N LEU A 177 -10.07 -4.92 4.85
CA LEU A 177 -11.33 -4.15 4.83
C LEU A 177 -12.57 -5.06 4.83
N MET A 178 -12.53 -6.16 4.08
CA MET A 178 -13.62 -7.16 4.10
C MET A 178 -13.79 -7.76 5.50
N GLN A 179 -12.70 -8.13 6.17
CA GLN A 179 -12.74 -8.63 7.54
C GLN A 179 -13.34 -7.62 8.53
N ASN A 180 -13.08 -6.33 8.32
CA ASN A 180 -13.68 -5.25 9.10
C ASN A 180 -15.18 -5.08 8.79
N ALA A 181 -15.57 -5.16 7.51
CA ALA A 181 -16.96 -5.07 7.08
C ALA A 181 -17.83 -6.20 7.61
N VAL A 182 -17.33 -7.44 7.68
CA VAL A 182 -18.06 -8.57 8.29
C VAL A 182 -18.43 -8.28 9.75
N ARG A 183 -17.58 -7.56 10.48
CA ARG A 183 -17.85 -7.14 11.87
C ARG A 183 -18.77 -5.92 11.94
N GLY A 184 -18.65 -4.98 11.00
CA GLY A 184 -19.36 -3.69 11.03
C GLY A 184 -20.73 -3.65 10.35
N ILE A 185 -20.98 -4.50 9.34
CA ILE A 185 -22.16 -4.47 8.44
C ILE A 185 -23.09 -5.69 8.67
N PRO A 186 -22.85 -6.49 9.71
CA PRO A 186 -23.31 -7.89 9.81
C PRO A 186 -23.39 -8.72 8.51
N ILE A 187 -22.52 -8.52 7.51
CA ILE A 187 -22.53 -9.36 6.31
C ILE A 187 -21.95 -10.75 6.62
N GLY A 188 -22.66 -11.81 6.22
CA GLY A 188 -22.24 -13.19 6.49
C GLY A 188 -20.95 -13.58 5.75
N GLN A 189 -20.24 -14.62 6.23
CA GLN A 189 -18.97 -15.06 5.65
C GLN A 189 -19.06 -15.40 4.15
N ASN A 190 -20.17 -15.99 3.71
CA ASN A 190 -20.40 -16.30 2.30
C ASN A 190 -20.54 -15.03 1.43
N ALA A 191 -21.13 -13.95 1.99
CA ALA A 191 -21.18 -12.65 1.33
C ALA A 191 -19.77 -12.06 1.20
N GLY A 192 -18.97 -12.14 2.27
CA GLY A 192 -17.57 -11.73 2.25
C GLY A 192 -16.76 -12.42 1.14
N GLN A 193 -16.92 -13.74 0.97
CA GLN A 193 -16.23 -14.47 -0.11
C GLN A 193 -16.70 -14.07 -1.51
N ARG A 194 -17.99 -13.77 -1.70
CA ARG A 194 -18.48 -13.24 -2.98
C ARG A 194 -17.87 -11.88 -3.31
N VAL A 195 -17.84 -10.97 -2.32
CA VAL A 195 -17.20 -9.66 -2.47
C VAL A 195 -15.73 -9.81 -2.85
N LEU A 196 -14.97 -10.67 -2.16
CA LEU A 196 -13.58 -10.94 -2.53
C LEU A 196 -13.44 -11.52 -3.95
N GLY A 197 -14.37 -12.38 -4.37
CA GLY A 197 -14.43 -12.90 -5.73
C GLY A 197 -14.55 -11.79 -6.78
N VAL A 198 -15.43 -10.82 -6.55
CA VAL A 198 -15.59 -9.65 -7.43
C VAL A 198 -14.37 -8.74 -7.38
N MET A 199 -13.83 -8.49 -6.19
CA MET A 199 -12.69 -7.57 -6.00
C MET A 199 -11.41 -8.03 -6.68
N ARG A 200 -11.24 -9.33 -6.99
CA ARG A 200 -10.11 -9.80 -7.81
C ARG A 200 -10.01 -9.04 -9.14
N SER A 201 -11.15 -8.81 -9.80
CA SER A 201 -11.19 -8.08 -11.07
C SER A 201 -10.84 -6.60 -10.91
N HIS A 202 -11.23 -5.98 -9.81
CA HIS A 202 -10.86 -4.60 -9.47
C HIS A 202 -9.36 -4.49 -9.19
N VAL A 203 -8.79 -5.44 -8.43
CA VAL A 203 -7.33 -5.48 -8.18
C VAL A 203 -6.55 -5.61 -9.49
N THR A 204 -6.96 -6.49 -10.40
CA THR A 204 -6.30 -6.62 -11.72
C THR A 204 -6.39 -5.34 -12.54
N ARG A 205 -7.54 -4.65 -12.54
CA ARG A 205 -7.71 -3.37 -13.23
C ARG A 205 -6.87 -2.26 -12.59
N ALA A 206 -6.82 -2.22 -11.26
CA ALA A 206 -6.02 -1.27 -10.49
C ALA A 206 -4.52 -1.46 -10.76
N GLU A 207 -4.03 -2.70 -10.77
CA GLU A 207 -2.65 -3.01 -11.15
C GLU A 207 -2.32 -2.49 -12.56
N ALA A 208 -3.18 -2.78 -13.54
CA ALA A 208 -3.00 -2.31 -14.91
C ALA A 208 -3.02 -0.77 -15.02
N ARG A 209 -3.80 -0.09 -14.16
CA ARG A 209 -3.81 1.37 -14.06
C ARG A 209 -2.51 1.88 -13.47
N ILE A 210 -2.09 1.34 -12.32
CA ILE A 210 -0.87 1.74 -11.60
C ILE A 210 0.37 1.62 -12.49
N ALA A 211 0.42 0.60 -13.35
CA ALA A 211 1.52 0.40 -14.31
C ALA A 211 1.70 1.55 -15.32
N GLN A 212 0.70 2.43 -15.48
CA GLN A 212 0.74 3.57 -16.41
C GLN A 212 0.91 4.92 -15.71
N LEU A 213 0.93 4.94 -14.37
CA LEU A 213 1.02 6.15 -13.58
C LEU A 213 2.47 6.58 -13.37
N THR A 214 2.67 7.85 -13.11
CA THR A 214 3.96 8.47 -12.78
C THR A 214 3.93 9.07 -11.37
N LEU A 215 5.06 9.61 -10.90
CA LEU A 215 5.10 10.29 -9.61
C LEU A 215 4.11 11.49 -9.56
N ASP A 216 3.88 12.16 -10.68
CA ASP A 216 2.95 13.31 -10.78
C ASP A 216 1.49 12.93 -10.52
N ASP A 217 1.14 11.65 -10.64
CA ASP A 217 -0.21 11.14 -10.35
C ASP A 217 -0.40 10.78 -8.86
N LEU A 218 0.66 10.81 -8.07
CA LEU A 218 0.62 10.48 -6.65
C LEU A 218 -0.25 11.51 -5.90
N GLY A 219 -1.21 11.01 -5.13
CA GLY A 219 -2.11 11.84 -4.33
C GLY A 219 -3.36 12.31 -5.07
N ALA A 220 -3.60 11.85 -6.31
CA ALA A 220 -4.84 12.09 -7.06
C ALA A 220 -6.04 11.30 -6.51
N VAL A 221 -6.30 11.40 -5.21
CA VAL A 221 -7.33 10.65 -4.47
C VAL A 221 -8.68 11.35 -4.47
N SER A 222 -9.75 10.60 -4.17
CA SER A 222 -11.12 11.15 -4.15
C SER A 222 -11.37 12.04 -2.91
N PRO A 223 -11.74 13.33 -3.07
CA PRO A 223 -11.96 14.24 -1.94
C PRO A 223 -13.03 13.77 -0.95
N GLY A 224 -14.04 13.05 -1.45
CA GLY A 224 -15.12 12.53 -0.60
C GLY A 224 -14.64 11.53 0.45
N LEU A 225 -13.67 10.67 0.09
CA LEU A 225 -13.08 9.69 1.00
C LEU A 225 -12.21 10.38 2.05
N GLU A 226 -11.41 11.37 1.66
CA GLU A 226 -10.56 12.12 2.59
C GLU A 226 -11.39 12.91 3.61
N ILE A 227 -12.47 13.56 3.17
CA ILE A 227 -13.40 14.25 4.07
C ILE A 227 -14.03 13.26 5.06
N ALA A 228 -14.42 12.07 4.59
CA ALA A 228 -14.98 11.04 5.46
C ALA A 228 -13.96 10.54 6.50
N GLN A 229 -12.68 10.43 6.13
CA GLN A 229 -11.57 10.10 7.03
C GLN A 229 -11.31 11.21 8.05
N MET A 230 -11.32 12.49 7.65
CA MET A 230 -11.20 13.63 8.58
C MET A 230 -12.37 13.70 9.57
N GLN A 231 -13.58 13.39 9.11
CA GLN A 231 -14.75 13.38 9.99
C GLN A 231 -14.72 12.24 11.01
N HIS A 232 -14.12 11.11 10.66
CA HIS A 232 -13.90 9.99 11.59
C HIS A 232 -13.15 10.44 12.85
N GLU A 233 -12.25 11.42 12.73
CA GLU A 233 -11.49 11.98 13.86
C GLU A 233 -12.39 12.57 14.96
N THR A 234 -13.56 13.08 14.59
CA THR A 234 -14.49 13.80 15.48
C THR A 234 -15.67 12.95 15.96
N GLN A 235 -15.72 11.67 15.59
CA GLN A 235 -16.85 10.80 15.92
C GLN A 235 -16.86 10.38 17.40
N ARG A 236 -18.05 10.48 18.01
CA ARG A 236 -18.25 10.30 19.46
C ARG A 236 -18.30 8.83 19.90
N ALA A 237 -18.68 7.92 19.00
CA ALA A 237 -18.61 6.47 19.16
C ALA A 237 -17.85 5.90 17.97
N ARG A 238 -16.83 5.09 18.22
CA ARG A 238 -15.96 4.49 17.19
C ARG A 238 -15.73 3.01 17.48
N MET A 239 -15.89 2.18 16.46
CA MET A 239 -15.61 0.74 16.47
C MET A 239 -14.20 0.45 15.95
N PHE A 240 -13.60 1.36 15.17
CA PHE A 240 -12.28 1.21 14.57
C PHE A 240 -11.36 2.41 14.86
N MET A 241 -10.06 2.26 14.58
CA MET A 241 -9.06 3.27 14.94
C MET A 241 -8.91 4.42 13.92
N SER A 242 -9.39 4.25 12.67
CA SER A 242 -9.29 5.23 11.57
C SER A 242 -10.35 5.01 10.50
#